data_AF-M1ACP4-F1
#
_entry.id   AF-M1ACP4-F1
#
_cell.length_a   1.000
_cell.length_b   1.000
_cell.length_c   1.000
_cell.angle_alpha   90.00
_cell.angle_beta   90.00
_cell.angle_gamma   90.00
#
_symmetry.space_group_name_H-M   'P 1'
#
loop_
_entity.id
_entity.type
_entity.pdbx_description
1 polymer ?
#
loop_
_entity_poly.entity_id
_entity_poly.type
_entity_poly.pdbx_seq_one_letter_code
_entity_poly.pdbx_strand_id
1 'polypeptide(L)'
;MIVRWWITALQLTELFVSSLVHLVYGFYIFSTAVAGDLSQALSDCFYKNNVEVSLKSEDSKENLTSTKDLPPIVLVHGIFGFGKGRLGGLSYFAGAEKKDDRVLVPDLGSLTSVYDRARELFYYLKGGQVDYGEEHSKACGHSQFGRIYEQGHYPEWDEDHPIHFVGHSAGAQVVRVLQQMLADKAFKGYENTCENWVLSVTALSGAFNGTTRTYFDGMNPEDGKSLRPVSLLQLCRIGVIIYDWFDIPWLKNYYNFGFDHFNTSWRKIGIWGLIDCLLGNAGPFASGDWILPDLTLQGSIKLNSHLHTFPNTYYFSYATKRTSKVMGITVPSGILGIHPLLFIRILQMSLWRHPPDVPPPYKGYRDEDWWDNDGALNTISMTHPRFPVEHPSQLVVKDSDCQPFLPGIW
;
A
#
# COMPACT_ATOMS: atom_id res chain seq x y z
N MET A 1 -33.98 24.78 4.95
CA MET A 1 -33.04 25.46 4.01
C MET A 1 -31.73 25.86 4.70
N ILE A 2 -31.76 26.65 5.77
CA ILE A 2 -30.56 27.13 6.50
C ILE A 2 -29.64 25.97 6.96
N VAL A 3 -30.17 24.93 7.60
CA VAL A 3 -29.36 23.78 8.08
C VAL A 3 -28.61 23.06 6.94
N ARG A 4 -29.22 22.94 5.76
CA ARG A 4 -28.59 22.32 4.58
C ARG A 4 -27.41 23.16 4.07
N TRP A 5 -27.55 24.48 4.06
CA TRP A 5 -26.46 25.39 3.70
C TRP A 5 -25.28 25.31 4.67
N TRP A 6 -25.54 25.24 5.98
CA TRP A 6 -24.49 25.06 6.99
C TRP A 6 -23.75 23.73 6.85
N ILE A 7 -24.46 22.63 6.60
CA ILE A 7 -23.84 21.30 6.38
C ILE A 7 -22.96 21.33 5.13
N THR A 8 -23.45 21.88 4.01
CA THR A 8 -22.66 22.00 2.78
C THR A 8 -21.43 22.90 2.98
N ALA A 9 -21.57 24.02 3.69
CA ALA A 9 -20.44 24.90 4.00
C ALA A 9 -19.38 24.20 4.86
N LEU A 10 -19.80 23.41 5.86
CA LEU A 10 -18.89 22.60 6.69
C LEU A 10 -18.17 21.53 5.87
N GLN A 11 -18.88 20.82 4.98
CA GLN A 11 -18.29 19.82 4.09
C GLN A 11 -17.27 20.43 3.14
N LEU A 12 -17.57 21.58 2.53
CA LEU A 12 -16.62 22.29 1.66
C LEU A 12 -15.41 22.81 2.44
N THR A 13 -15.62 23.30 3.66
CA THR A 13 -14.52 23.76 4.54
C THR A 13 -13.62 22.59 4.92
N GLU A 14 -14.20 21.45 5.30
CA GLU A 14 -13.45 20.24 5.61
C GLU A 14 -12.66 19.76 4.39
N LEU A 15 -13.28 19.71 3.21
CA LEU A 15 -12.60 19.34 1.96
C LEU A 15 -11.43 20.28 1.67
N PHE A 16 -11.62 21.59 1.82
CA PHE A 16 -10.56 22.58 1.63
C PHE A 16 -9.41 22.36 2.60
N VAL A 17 -9.69 22.22 3.89
CA VAL A 17 -8.68 21.99 4.93
C VAL A 17 -7.94 20.68 4.68
N SER A 18 -8.66 19.59 4.45
CA SER A 18 -8.07 18.28 4.16
C SER A 18 -7.18 18.32 2.92
N SER A 19 -7.62 18.99 1.86
CA SER A 19 -6.86 19.16 0.62
C SER A 19 -5.60 20.00 0.84
N LEU A 20 -5.70 21.11 1.58
CA LEU A 20 -4.55 21.95 1.92
C LEU A 20 -3.53 21.19 2.76
N VAL A 21 -3.97 20.44 3.78
CA VAL A 21 -3.08 19.65 4.63
C VAL A 21 -2.36 18.56 3.83
N HIS A 22 -3.05 17.83 2.94
CA HIS A 22 -2.42 16.81 2.10
C HIS A 22 -1.44 17.42 1.08
N LEU A 23 -1.79 18.55 0.46
CA LEU A 23 -0.93 19.23 -0.50
C LEU A 23 0.33 19.79 0.18
N VAL A 24 0.17 20.47 1.31
CA VAL A 24 1.31 21.01 2.08
C VAL A 24 2.22 19.89 2.57
N TYR A 25 1.64 18.79 3.06
CA TYR A 25 2.44 17.65 3.53
C TYR A 25 3.15 16.93 2.37
N GLY A 26 2.48 16.73 1.23
CA GLY A 26 3.11 16.18 0.03
C GLY A 26 4.25 17.05 -0.47
N PHE A 27 4.05 18.37 -0.50
CA PHE A 27 5.11 19.33 -0.84
C PHE A 27 6.25 19.29 0.18
N TYR A 28 5.95 19.20 1.48
CA TYR A 28 6.96 19.07 2.53
C TYR A 28 7.82 17.80 2.37
N ILE A 29 7.22 16.63 2.16
CA ILE A 29 7.98 15.38 1.91
C ILE A 29 8.85 15.54 0.67
N PHE A 30 8.26 15.98 -0.45
CA PHE A 30 8.98 16.07 -1.71
C PHE A 30 10.14 17.07 -1.64
N SER A 31 9.90 18.28 -1.10
CA SER A 31 10.94 19.30 -0.94
C SER A 31 12.03 18.89 0.04
N THR A 32 11.67 18.20 1.14
CA THR A 32 12.66 17.67 2.10
C THR A 32 13.52 16.59 1.47
N ALA A 33 12.92 15.68 0.69
CA ALA A 33 13.64 14.63 -0.03
C ALA A 33 14.65 15.25 -1.02
N VAL A 34 14.19 16.17 -1.87
CA VAL A 34 15.03 16.84 -2.87
C VAL A 34 16.13 17.68 -2.21
N ALA A 35 15.82 18.39 -1.12
CA ALA A 35 16.82 19.15 -0.37
C ALA A 35 17.88 18.25 0.27
N GLY A 36 17.48 17.08 0.79
CA GLY A 36 18.38 16.05 1.31
C GLY A 36 19.33 15.55 0.24
N ASP A 37 18.81 15.22 -0.94
CA ASP A 37 19.61 14.74 -2.07
C ASP A 37 20.59 15.82 -2.58
N LEU A 38 20.14 17.06 -2.69
CA LEU A 38 21.00 18.19 -3.07
C LEU A 38 22.10 18.43 -2.03
N SER A 39 21.77 18.33 -0.74
CA SER A 39 22.74 18.48 0.34
C SER A 39 23.79 17.36 0.31
N GLN A 40 23.37 16.12 0.04
CA GLN A 40 24.27 14.98 -0.11
C GLN A 40 25.16 15.13 -1.35
N ALA A 41 24.60 15.48 -2.50
CA ALA A 41 25.36 15.70 -3.73
C ALA A 41 26.40 16.83 -3.60
N LEU A 42 26.04 17.93 -2.92
CA LEU A 42 26.97 19.00 -2.59
C LEU A 42 28.07 18.51 -1.65
N SER A 43 27.71 17.78 -0.59
CA SER A 43 28.68 17.21 0.35
C SER A 43 29.65 16.27 -0.36
N ASP A 44 29.16 15.38 -1.21
CA ASP A 44 29.99 14.45 -2.00
C ASP A 44 30.91 15.20 -2.97
N CYS A 45 30.47 16.32 -3.54
CA CYS A 45 31.29 17.19 -4.38
C CYS A 45 32.42 17.87 -3.56
N PHE A 46 32.10 18.42 -2.39
CA PHE A 46 33.10 19.04 -1.50
C PHE A 46 34.07 18.02 -0.89
N TYR A 47 33.60 16.82 -0.51
CA TYR A 47 34.43 15.75 0.01
C TYR A 47 35.27 15.09 -1.08
N LYS A 48 34.74 14.87 -2.30
CA LYS A 48 35.56 14.40 -3.44
C LYS A 48 36.67 15.39 -3.80
N ASN A 49 36.40 16.70 -3.72
CA ASN A 49 37.44 17.72 -3.92
C ASN A 49 38.51 17.74 -2.81
N ASN A 50 38.22 17.21 -1.62
CA ASN A 50 39.19 17.12 -0.51
C ASN A 50 39.90 15.76 -0.40
N VAL A 51 39.37 14.69 -1.01
CA VAL A 51 39.90 13.32 -0.92
C VAL A 51 40.82 12.95 -2.09
N GLU A 52 40.92 13.78 -3.14
CA GLU A 52 41.94 13.63 -4.19
C GLU A 52 43.40 13.81 -3.68
N VAL A 53 43.59 14.07 -2.38
CA VAL A 53 44.90 14.26 -1.72
C VAL A 53 45.27 13.18 -0.69
N SER A 54 44.41 12.20 -0.35
CA SER A 54 44.82 11.20 0.67
C SER A 54 44.27 9.79 0.49
N LEU A 55 45.11 8.97 -0.13
CA LEU A 55 45.40 7.54 0.08
C LEU A 55 44.27 6.50 0.26
N LYS A 56 44.47 5.44 -0.56
CA LYS A 56 44.03 4.05 -0.41
C LYS A 56 44.03 3.54 1.04
N SER A 57 42.94 2.90 1.44
CA SER A 57 42.87 1.80 2.43
C SER A 57 41.58 1.01 2.14
N GLU A 58 41.72 -0.22 1.65
CA GLU A 58 41.64 -1.49 2.40
C GLU A 58 40.22 -1.83 2.86
N ASP A 59 39.54 -2.62 2.01
CA ASP A 59 38.29 -3.32 2.29
C ASP A 59 38.53 -4.39 3.37
N SER A 60 38.01 -4.15 4.57
CA SER A 60 37.88 -5.18 5.61
C SER A 60 36.60 -5.99 5.36
N LYS A 61 36.74 -7.13 4.67
CA LYS A 61 35.74 -8.20 4.68
C LYS A 61 35.77 -8.93 6.02
N GLU A 62 34.91 -8.53 6.96
CA GLU A 62 34.63 -9.33 8.15
C GLU A 62 33.49 -10.33 7.89
N ASN A 63 33.85 -11.62 7.98
CA ASN A 63 33.03 -12.80 8.30
C ASN A 63 31.53 -12.80 7.88
N LEU A 64 31.27 -13.00 6.59
CA LEU A 64 29.93 -13.18 6.00
C LEU A 64 29.57 -14.66 5.74
N THR A 65 29.92 -15.57 6.65
CA THR A 65 29.79 -17.03 6.44
C THR A 65 28.63 -17.69 7.20
N SER A 66 27.74 -16.93 7.87
CA SER A 66 26.55 -17.51 8.54
C SER A 66 25.20 -16.93 8.08
N THR A 67 25.17 -15.84 7.30
CA THR A 67 23.92 -15.17 6.86
C THR A 67 23.46 -15.59 5.47
N LYS A 68 24.24 -16.41 4.76
CA LYS A 68 23.89 -16.90 3.41
C LYS A 68 22.76 -17.94 3.40
N ASP A 69 22.43 -18.53 4.55
CA ASP A 69 21.44 -19.61 4.61
C ASP A 69 20.06 -19.17 5.16
N LEU A 70 19.92 -17.93 5.64
CA LEU A 70 18.64 -17.45 6.18
C LEU A 70 17.71 -16.91 5.08
N PRO A 71 16.42 -17.27 5.06
CA PRO A 71 15.42 -16.68 4.17
C PRO A 71 15.45 -15.14 4.15
N PRO A 72 15.37 -14.48 2.98
CA PRO A 72 15.34 -13.02 2.93
C PRO A 72 14.02 -12.44 3.46
N ILE A 73 14.03 -11.16 3.81
CA ILE A 73 12.85 -10.40 4.23
C ILE A 73 12.46 -9.44 3.10
N VAL A 74 11.20 -9.46 2.69
CA VAL A 74 10.67 -8.54 1.68
C VAL A 74 9.66 -7.58 2.31
N LEU A 75 10.00 -6.29 2.34
CA LEU A 75 9.16 -5.22 2.91
C LEU A 75 8.25 -4.64 1.83
N VAL A 76 6.94 -4.86 1.96
CA VAL A 76 5.94 -4.45 0.96
C VAL A 76 5.15 -3.26 1.47
N HIS A 77 5.34 -2.10 0.84
CA HIS A 77 4.71 -0.85 1.26
C HIS A 77 3.20 -0.84 1.00
N GLY A 78 2.49 0.17 1.54
CA GLY A 78 1.05 0.36 1.31
C GLY A 78 0.74 1.36 0.19
N ILE A 79 -0.42 2.00 0.32
CA ILE A 79 -0.81 3.16 -0.49
C ILE A 79 0.16 4.32 -0.29
N PHE A 80 0.50 5.05 -1.36
CA PHE A 80 1.49 6.14 -1.37
C PHE A 80 2.89 5.75 -0.86
N GLY A 81 3.17 4.46 -0.72
CA GLY A 81 4.49 3.97 -0.40
C GLY A 81 5.39 3.86 -1.62
N PHE A 82 6.66 3.61 -1.37
CA PHE A 82 7.70 3.57 -2.39
C PHE A 82 8.81 2.61 -1.96
N GLY A 83 9.52 2.06 -2.95
CA GLY A 83 10.62 1.14 -2.71
C GLY A 83 11.96 1.82 -2.40
N LYS A 84 12.99 1.01 -2.15
CA LYS A 84 14.36 1.49 -1.91
C LYS A 84 14.87 2.28 -3.13
N GLY A 85 15.48 3.43 -2.88
CA GLY A 85 16.04 4.31 -3.92
C GLY A 85 15.04 5.26 -4.58
N ARG A 86 13.79 5.31 -4.09
CA ARG A 86 12.80 6.32 -4.47
C ARG A 86 12.68 7.41 -3.41
N LEU A 87 12.27 8.60 -3.85
CA LEU A 87 12.30 9.83 -3.05
C LEU A 87 13.67 10.07 -2.40
N GLY A 88 14.72 9.86 -3.18
CA GLY A 88 16.07 10.17 -2.75
C GLY A 88 16.58 9.26 -1.63
N GLY A 89 17.16 9.88 -0.60
CA GLY A 89 17.63 9.20 0.61
C GLY A 89 16.54 8.82 1.63
N LEU A 90 15.26 9.15 1.39
CA LEU A 90 14.16 8.81 2.30
C LEU A 90 13.90 7.31 2.32
N SER A 91 13.39 6.83 3.45
CA SER A 91 13.01 5.43 3.63
C SER A 91 11.58 5.32 4.13
N TYR A 92 10.74 4.60 3.38
CA TYR A 92 9.37 4.28 3.78
C TYR A 92 9.34 3.43 5.05
N PHE A 93 10.29 2.50 5.20
CA PHE A 93 10.40 1.57 6.33
C PHE A 93 11.40 2.06 7.40
N ALA A 94 11.63 3.38 7.48
CA ALA A 94 12.46 4.01 8.50
C ALA A 94 13.89 3.43 8.61
N GLY A 95 14.45 2.95 7.50
CA GLY A 95 15.79 2.40 7.40
C GLY A 95 15.93 0.94 7.81
N ALA A 96 14.83 0.21 8.00
CA ALA A 96 14.86 -1.24 8.26
C ALA A 96 15.65 -2.00 7.18
N GLU A 97 15.57 -1.55 5.94
CA GLU A 97 16.29 -2.10 4.78
C GLU A 97 17.80 -1.81 4.74
N LYS A 98 18.32 -1.07 5.72
CA LYS A 98 19.76 -0.84 5.92
C LYS A 98 20.35 -1.76 6.97
N LYS A 99 19.53 -2.64 7.59
CA LYS A 99 19.97 -3.54 8.66
C LYS A 99 20.65 -4.80 8.14
N ASP A 100 20.28 -5.26 6.95
CA ASP A 100 20.85 -6.44 6.30
C ASP A 100 20.61 -6.35 4.78
N ASP A 101 21.56 -6.81 3.97
CA ASP A 101 21.47 -6.77 2.51
C ASP A 101 20.38 -7.69 1.94
N ARG A 102 19.91 -8.67 2.73
CA ARG A 102 18.81 -9.58 2.40
C ARG A 102 17.43 -9.01 2.73
N VAL A 103 17.35 -7.75 3.14
CA VAL A 103 16.09 -7.01 3.28
C VAL A 103 15.80 -6.30 1.96
N LEU A 104 14.86 -6.87 1.20
CA LEU A 104 14.42 -6.35 -0.10
C LEU A 104 13.25 -5.39 0.11
N VAL A 105 13.24 -4.27 -0.64
CA VAL A 105 12.16 -3.29 -0.59
C VAL A 105 11.71 -2.96 -2.02
N PRO A 106 10.81 -3.77 -2.58
CA PRO A 106 10.27 -3.55 -3.92
C PRO A 106 9.62 -2.17 -4.04
N ASP A 107 9.84 -1.54 -5.19
CA ASP A 107 9.11 -0.35 -5.62
C ASP A 107 7.91 -0.76 -6.46
N LEU A 108 6.76 -0.98 -5.80
CA LEU A 108 5.50 -1.34 -6.45
C LEU A 108 4.70 -0.08 -6.77
N GLY A 109 3.74 -0.16 -7.70
CA GLY A 109 2.86 0.96 -7.97
C GLY A 109 2.17 1.48 -6.70
N SER A 110 2.39 2.76 -6.37
CA SER A 110 1.90 3.31 -5.09
C SER A 110 0.38 3.47 -5.02
N LEU A 111 -0.30 3.44 -6.18
CA LEU A 111 -1.76 3.53 -6.31
C LEU A 111 -2.42 2.43 -7.16
N THR A 112 -1.65 1.51 -7.73
CA THR A 112 -2.18 0.37 -8.52
C THR A 112 -2.94 -0.62 -7.64
N SER A 113 -3.81 -1.43 -8.24
CA SER A 113 -4.64 -2.39 -7.50
C SER A 113 -3.79 -3.41 -6.74
N VAL A 114 -4.40 -4.05 -5.74
CA VAL A 114 -3.72 -5.11 -4.97
C VAL A 114 -3.29 -6.26 -5.89
N TYR A 115 -4.13 -6.59 -6.89
CA TYR A 115 -3.85 -7.62 -7.88
C TYR A 115 -2.61 -7.29 -8.72
N ASP A 116 -2.54 -6.10 -9.30
CA ASP A 116 -1.40 -5.69 -10.13
C ASP A 116 -0.12 -5.65 -9.32
N ARG A 117 -0.18 -5.13 -8.09
CA ARG A 117 0.97 -5.08 -7.18
C ARG A 117 1.46 -6.47 -6.81
N ALA A 118 0.58 -7.46 -6.69
CA ALA A 118 0.97 -8.85 -6.44
C ALA A 118 1.69 -9.45 -7.65
N ARG A 119 1.23 -9.16 -8.87
CA ARG A 119 1.91 -9.53 -10.11
C ARG A 119 3.29 -8.89 -10.20
N GLU A 120 3.38 -7.58 -10.00
CA GLU A 120 4.65 -6.85 -9.99
C GLU A 120 5.63 -7.39 -8.95
N LEU A 121 5.15 -7.72 -7.75
CA LEU A 121 5.98 -8.27 -6.67
C LEU A 121 6.59 -9.62 -7.05
N PHE A 122 5.82 -10.50 -7.70
CA PHE A 122 6.34 -11.77 -8.19
C PHE A 122 7.52 -11.58 -9.15
N TYR A 123 7.34 -10.76 -10.18
CA TYR A 123 8.38 -10.54 -11.19
C TYR A 123 9.54 -9.68 -10.68
N TYR A 124 9.33 -8.81 -9.69
CA TYR A 124 10.42 -8.15 -8.98
C TYR A 124 11.36 -9.17 -8.32
N LEU A 125 10.81 -10.20 -7.69
CA LEU A 125 11.59 -11.24 -7.01
C LEU A 125 12.19 -12.24 -8.01
N LYS A 126 11.35 -12.81 -8.88
CA LYS A 126 11.75 -13.90 -9.77
C LYS A 126 12.52 -13.42 -11.01
N GLY A 127 12.25 -12.20 -11.47
CA GLY A 127 12.72 -11.66 -12.74
C GLY A 127 11.76 -11.97 -13.90
N GLY A 128 11.99 -11.31 -15.03
CA GLY A 128 11.17 -11.40 -16.23
C GLY A 128 10.27 -10.19 -16.46
N GLN A 129 9.40 -10.30 -17.46
CA GLN A 129 8.42 -9.27 -17.79
C GLN A 129 7.15 -9.46 -16.97
N VAL A 130 6.67 -8.39 -16.33
CA VAL A 130 5.40 -8.43 -15.61
C VAL A 130 4.27 -8.82 -16.56
N ASP A 131 3.57 -9.91 -16.26
CA ASP A 131 2.34 -10.35 -16.93
C ASP A 131 1.17 -10.19 -15.95
N TYR A 132 0.28 -9.24 -16.24
CA TYR A 132 -0.94 -9.00 -15.46
C TYR A 132 -2.05 -10.01 -15.79
N GLY A 133 -1.89 -10.82 -16.83
CA GLY A 133 -2.87 -11.78 -17.31
C GLY A 133 -3.82 -11.18 -18.35
N GLU A 134 -4.00 -11.87 -19.47
CA GLU A 134 -4.80 -11.42 -20.61
C GLU A 134 -6.25 -11.04 -20.22
N GLU A 135 -6.93 -11.87 -19.43
CA GLU A 135 -8.32 -11.64 -19.03
C GLU A 135 -8.46 -10.40 -18.14
N HIS A 136 -7.60 -10.27 -17.13
CA HIS A 136 -7.58 -9.11 -16.23
C HIS A 136 -7.32 -7.83 -17.01
N SER A 137 -6.27 -7.81 -17.83
CA SER A 137 -5.89 -6.61 -18.59
C SER A 137 -6.95 -6.19 -19.60
N LYS A 138 -7.66 -7.14 -20.22
CA LYS A 138 -8.80 -6.84 -21.10
C LYS A 138 -10.00 -6.29 -20.31
N ALA A 139 -10.29 -6.85 -19.14
CA ALA A 139 -11.40 -6.39 -18.30
C ALA A 139 -11.13 -4.99 -17.72
N CYS A 140 -9.89 -4.70 -17.37
CA CYS A 140 -9.47 -3.44 -16.75
C CYS A 140 -9.00 -2.37 -17.75
N GLY A 141 -8.83 -2.73 -19.03
CA GLY A 141 -8.53 -1.80 -20.10
C GLY A 141 -7.08 -1.30 -20.11
N HIS A 142 -6.12 -2.17 -19.79
CA HIS A 142 -4.69 -1.85 -19.80
C HIS A 142 -3.85 -2.91 -20.53
N SER A 143 -2.54 -2.66 -20.68
CA SER A 143 -1.64 -3.64 -21.30
C SER A 143 -1.45 -4.87 -20.43
N GLN A 144 -1.45 -6.05 -21.05
CA GLN A 144 -1.11 -7.31 -20.37
C GLN A 144 0.30 -7.30 -19.79
N PHE A 145 1.24 -6.71 -20.53
CA PHE A 145 2.64 -6.72 -20.14
C PHE A 145 3.07 -5.37 -19.58
N GLY A 146 3.77 -5.43 -18.45
CA GLY A 146 4.35 -4.28 -17.77
C GLY A 146 5.87 -4.20 -17.92
N ARG A 147 6.50 -3.68 -16.86
CA ARG A 147 7.95 -3.52 -16.74
C ARG A 147 8.71 -4.84 -16.85
N ILE A 148 9.94 -4.75 -17.31
CA ILE A 148 10.87 -5.88 -17.43
C ILE A 148 11.89 -5.79 -16.28
N TYR A 149 11.99 -6.86 -15.51
CA TYR A 149 13.06 -7.09 -14.55
C TYR A 149 14.09 -8.03 -15.17
N GLU A 150 15.14 -7.47 -15.77
CA GLU A 150 16.20 -8.26 -16.44
C GLU A 150 16.82 -9.32 -15.50
N GLN A 151 16.94 -8.97 -14.22
CA GLN A 151 17.34 -9.89 -13.15
C GLN A 151 16.36 -9.74 -11.98
N GLY A 152 15.85 -10.86 -11.50
CA GLY A 152 15.07 -10.91 -10.26
C GLY A 152 15.94 -10.59 -9.05
N HIS A 153 15.35 -9.99 -8.03
CA HIS A 153 16.05 -9.72 -6.77
C HIS A 153 16.27 -10.96 -5.90
N TYR A 154 15.56 -12.06 -6.19
CA TYR A 154 15.77 -13.37 -5.59
C TYR A 154 15.36 -14.50 -6.58
N PRO A 155 16.12 -14.73 -7.66
CA PRO A 155 15.73 -15.66 -8.73
C PRO A 155 15.63 -17.12 -8.29
N GLU A 156 16.35 -17.52 -7.25
CA GLU A 156 16.30 -18.85 -6.63
C GLU A 156 15.01 -19.11 -5.83
N TRP A 157 14.14 -18.10 -5.66
CA TRP A 157 12.90 -18.22 -4.89
C TRP A 157 12.06 -19.44 -5.30
N ASP A 158 11.88 -20.37 -4.37
CA ASP A 158 11.04 -21.56 -4.48
C ASP A 158 10.64 -22.09 -3.08
N GLU A 159 10.17 -23.33 -3.00
CA GLU A 159 9.77 -23.97 -1.73
C GLU A 159 10.96 -24.26 -0.80
N ASP A 160 12.13 -24.58 -1.36
CA ASP A 160 13.36 -24.82 -0.60
C ASP A 160 14.07 -23.51 -0.21
N HIS A 161 13.73 -22.42 -0.92
CA HIS A 161 14.25 -21.07 -0.70
C HIS A 161 13.11 -20.09 -0.43
N PRO A 162 12.34 -20.24 0.67
CA PRO A 162 11.14 -19.45 0.88
C PRO A 162 11.48 -18.03 1.38
N ILE A 163 10.47 -17.16 1.44
CA ILE A 163 10.63 -15.74 1.82
C ILE A 163 9.80 -15.39 3.06
N HIS A 164 10.32 -14.49 3.90
CA HIS A 164 9.55 -13.76 4.88
C HIS A 164 9.01 -12.45 4.29
N PHE A 165 7.70 -12.26 4.25
CA PHE A 165 7.09 -11.00 3.84
C PHE A 165 6.69 -10.15 5.04
N VAL A 166 6.93 -8.84 4.95
CA VAL A 166 6.42 -7.84 5.90
C VAL A 166 5.60 -6.81 5.11
N GLY A 167 4.29 -6.87 5.22
CA GLY A 167 3.38 -5.95 4.56
C GLY A 167 2.92 -4.82 5.49
N HIS A 168 3.15 -3.57 5.11
CA HIS A 168 2.55 -2.42 5.80
C HIS A 168 1.27 -1.95 5.10
N SER A 169 0.20 -1.66 5.85
CA SER A 169 -1.05 -1.16 5.28
C SER A 169 -1.60 -2.09 4.17
N ALA A 170 -1.86 -1.56 2.97
CA ALA A 170 -2.30 -2.34 1.82
C ALA A 170 -1.28 -3.39 1.35
N GLY A 171 0.01 -3.22 1.69
CA GLY A 171 1.06 -4.20 1.37
C GLY A 171 0.79 -5.58 1.98
N ALA A 172 0.09 -5.64 3.12
CA ALA A 172 -0.34 -6.90 3.71
C ALA A 172 -1.38 -7.63 2.84
N GLN A 173 -2.27 -6.91 2.16
CA GLN A 173 -3.20 -7.50 1.20
C GLN A 173 -2.46 -8.01 -0.04
N VAL A 174 -1.49 -7.23 -0.55
CA VAL A 174 -0.66 -7.61 -1.71
C VAL A 174 0.04 -8.93 -1.48
N VAL A 175 0.67 -9.11 -0.32
CA VAL A 175 1.36 -10.35 0.05
C VAL A 175 0.40 -11.54 0.10
N ARG A 176 -0.79 -11.35 0.68
CA ARG A 176 -1.79 -12.43 0.75
C ARG A 176 -2.31 -12.83 -0.64
N VAL A 177 -2.54 -11.84 -1.52
CA VAL A 177 -2.95 -12.10 -2.90
C VAL A 177 -1.84 -12.80 -3.67
N LEU A 178 -0.58 -12.37 -3.52
CA LEU A 178 0.56 -13.06 -4.10
C LEU A 178 0.64 -14.52 -3.62
N GLN A 179 0.50 -14.75 -2.31
CA GLN A 179 0.55 -16.11 -1.76
C GLN A 179 -0.55 -17.01 -2.34
N GLN A 180 -1.78 -16.49 -2.47
CA GLN A 180 -2.86 -17.22 -3.12
C GLN A 180 -2.56 -17.47 -4.60
N MET A 181 -2.03 -16.49 -5.34
CA MET A 181 -1.64 -16.66 -6.73
C MET A 181 -0.57 -17.75 -6.93
N LEU A 182 0.36 -17.90 -5.97
CA LEU A 182 1.35 -18.98 -5.98
C LEU A 182 0.67 -20.34 -5.77
N ALA A 183 -0.25 -20.45 -4.81
CA ALA A 183 -1.03 -21.68 -4.57
C ALA A 183 -1.88 -22.07 -5.80
N ASP A 184 -2.46 -21.08 -6.47
CA ASP A 184 -3.30 -21.25 -7.66
C ASP A 184 -2.50 -21.43 -8.96
N LYS A 185 -1.16 -21.35 -8.89
CA LYS A 185 -0.25 -21.45 -10.05
C LYS A 185 -0.56 -20.42 -11.14
N ALA A 186 -0.86 -19.19 -10.72
CA ALA A 186 -1.35 -18.14 -11.59
C ALA A 186 -0.29 -17.55 -12.55
N PHE A 187 0.99 -17.90 -12.40
CA PHE A 187 2.11 -17.35 -13.17
C PHE A 187 2.54 -18.29 -14.30
N LYS A 188 2.27 -17.90 -15.54
CA LYS A 188 2.60 -18.69 -16.73
C LYS A 188 4.11 -18.93 -16.84
N GLY A 189 4.51 -20.19 -17.06
CA GLY A 189 5.92 -20.61 -17.07
C GLY A 189 6.49 -20.93 -15.68
N TYR A 190 5.69 -20.86 -14.62
CA TYR A 190 6.06 -21.18 -13.24
C TYR A 190 5.02 -22.11 -12.59
N GLU A 191 4.76 -23.25 -13.21
CA GLU A 191 3.71 -24.21 -12.84
C GLU A 191 4.02 -25.02 -11.57
N ASN A 192 5.24 -24.89 -11.03
CA ASN A 192 5.70 -25.47 -9.78
C ASN A 192 5.52 -24.54 -8.57
N THR A 193 4.93 -23.36 -8.76
CA THR A 193 4.60 -22.45 -7.66
C THR A 193 3.62 -23.11 -6.67
N CYS A 194 3.79 -22.78 -5.38
CA CYS A 194 2.90 -23.17 -4.30
C CYS A 194 2.97 -22.16 -3.15
N GLU A 195 2.04 -22.23 -2.21
CA GLU A 195 1.97 -21.37 -1.03
C GLU A 195 3.21 -21.44 -0.13
N ASN A 196 3.94 -22.57 -0.14
CA ASN A 196 5.10 -22.82 0.72
C ASN A 196 6.35 -22.02 0.29
N TRP A 197 6.31 -21.36 -0.87
CA TRP A 197 7.30 -20.35 -1.25
C TRP A 197 7.29 -19.15 -0.27
N VAL A 198 6.25 -19.04 0.56
CA VAL A 198 6.11 -18.06 1.63
C VAL A 198 6.26 -18.72 3.00
N LEU A 199 7.35 -18.41 3.70
CA LEU A 199 7.61 -18.94 5.04
C LEU A 199 6.80 -18.19 6.10
N SER A 200 6.70 -16.86 5.99
CA SER A 200 5.85 -16.08 6.90
C SER A 200 5.29 -14.81 6.27
N VAL A 201 4.17 -14.34 6.82
CA VAL A 201 3.58 -13.03 6.52
C VAL A 201 3.40 -12.25 7.81
N THR A 202 4.13 -11.15 7.94
CA THR A 202 3.94 -10.17 9.03
C THR A 202 3.22 -8.95 8.49
N ALA A 203 2.16 -8.52 9.15
CA ALA A 203 1.45 -7.31 8.80
C ALA A 203 1.66 -6.22 9.86
N LEU A 204 2.07 -5.04 9.41
CA LEU A 204 2.14 -3.83 10.22
C LEU A 204 0.97 -2.94 9.81
N SER A 205 -0.02 -2.78 10.69
CA SER A 205 -1.25 -2.04 10.38
C SER A 205 -1.91 -2.57 9.08
N GLY A 206 -2.07 -3.88 8.93
CA GLY A 206 -2.55 -4.48 7.68
C GLY A 206 -3.98 -4.09 7.34
N ALA A 207 -4.29 -3.77 6.08
CA ALA A 207 -5.64 -3.38 5.66
C ALA A 207 -6.56 -4.58 5.36
N PHE A 208 -6.57 -5.64 6.20
CA PHE A 208 -7.17 -6.93 5.81
C PHE A 208 -8.66 -6.87 5.49
N ASN A 209 -9.40 -5.98 6.15
CA ASN A 209 -10.85 -5.87 6.01
C ASN A 209 -11.28 -4.51 5.42
N GLY A 210 -10.33 -3.75 4.87
CA GLY A 210 -10.57 -2.41 4.33
C GLY A 210 -10.63 -1.33 5.43
N THR A 211 -11.06 -0.12 5.06
CA THR A 211 -11.15 1.02 5.98
C THR A 211 -12.32 1.93 5.67
N THR A 212 -12.97 2.45 6.72
CA THR A 212 -14.02 3.46 6.58
C THR A 212 -13.49 4.82 6.11
N ARG A 213 -12.17 5.04 6.21
CA ARG A 213 -11.51 6.24 5.68
C ARG A 213 -11.77 6.44 4.19
N THR A 214 -11.85 5.36 3.41
CA THR A 214 -12.10 5.43 1.96
C THR A 214 -13.37 6.24 1.64
N TYR A 215 -14.43 6.09 2.43
CA TYR A 215 -15.70 6.80 2.23
C TYR A 215 -15.63 8.29 2.63
N PHE A 216 -14.83 8.62 3.64
CA PHE A 216 -14.56 10.02 4.00
C PHE A 216 -13.72 10.72 2.93
N ASP A 217 -12.76 10.00 2.35
CA ASP A 217 -11.88 10.55 1.32
C ASP A 217 -12.59 10.67 -0.04
N GLY A 218 -13.61 9.85 -0.32
CA GLY A 218 -14.50 10.08 -1.46
C GLY A 218 -15.12 8.85 -2.14
N MET A 219 -14.86 7.63 -1.66
CA MET A 219 -15.49 6.44 -2.22
C MET A 219 -16.99 6.39 -1.91
N ASN A 220 -17.80 5.96 -2.87
CA ASN A 220 -19.22 5.77 -2.65
C ASN A 220 -19.48 4.50 -1.82
N PRO A 221 -20.25 4.61 -0.72
CA PRO A 221 -20.54 3.47 0.14
C PRO A 221 -21.51 2.47 -0.49
N GLU A 222 -22.26 2.85 -1.53
CA GLU A 222 -23.19 1.96 -2.24
C GLU A 222 -22.46 0.82 -2.98
N ASP A 223 -21.42 1.14 -3.73
CA ASP A 223 -20.68 0.18 -4.57
C ASP A 223 -19.24 -0.07 -4.11
N GLY A 224 -18.68 0.79 -3.25
CA GLY A 224 -17.29 0.73 -2.82
C GLY A 224 -16.28 0.97 -3.95
N LYS A 225 -16.70 1.51 -5.10
CA LYS A 225 -15.90 1.60 -6.33
C LYS A 225 -15.93 2.97 -6.98
N SER A 226 -17.11 3.58 -7.07
CA SER A 226 -17.24 4.89 -7.71
C SER A 226 -16.83 6.01 -6.76
N LEU A 227 -16.37 7.12 -7.34
CA LEU A 227 -15.96 8.31 -6.59
C LEU A 227 -17.11 9.30 -6.50
N ARG A 228 -17.30 9.90 -5.31
CA ARG A 228 -18.18 11.06 -5.13
C ARG A 228 -17.73 12.22 -6.02
N PRO A 229 -18.63 12.96 -6.67
CA PRO A 229 -18.27 14.04 -7.61
C PRO A 229 -17.42 15.16 -7.01
N VAL A 230 -17.62 15.44 -5.71
CA VAL A 230 -16.85 16.46 -4.97
C VAL A 230 -16.27 15.78 -3.73
N SER A 231 -14.97 15.51 -3.75
CA SER A 231 -14.27 14.81 -2.66
C SER A 231 -12.75 14.98 -2.76
N LEU A 232 -12.03 14.58 -1.71
CA LEU A 232 -10.56 14.63 -1.66
C LEU A 232 -9.96 13.68 -2.72
N LEU A 233 -10.54 12.49 -2.88
CA LEU A 233 -10.10 11.52 -3.89
C LEU A 233 -10.31 12.00 -5.32
N GLN A 234 -11.32 12.84 -5.60
CA GLN A 234 -11.44 13.43 -6.94
C GLN A 234 -10.29 14.39 -7.26
N LEU A 235 -9.86 15.19 -6.28
CA LEU A 235 -8.70 16.07 -6.45
C LEU A 235 -7.42 15.25 -6.62
N CYS A 236 -7.25 14.19 -5.83
CA CYS A 236 -6.15 13.24 -5.97
C CYS A 236 -6.16 12.59 -7.37
N ARG A 237 -7.31 12.08 -7.81
CA ARG A 237 -7.50 11.48 -9.15
C ARG A 237 -7.08 12.45 -10.25
N ILE A 238 -7.56 13.69 -10.23
CA ILE A 238 -7.19 14.71 -11.23
C ILE A 238 -5.67 14.92 -11.23
N GLY A 239 -5.06 15.08 -10.05
CA GLY A 239 -3.61 15.25 -9.92
C GLY A 239 -2.82 14.07 -10.48
N VAL A 240 -3.26 12.84 -10.20
CA VAL A 240 -2.62 11.60 -10.70
C VAL A 240 -2.77 11.47 -12.22
N ILE A 241 -3.95 11.74 -12.77
CA ILE A 241 -4.17 11.72 -14.23
C ILE A 241 -3.26 12.73 -14.92
N ILE A 242 -3.17 13.96 -14.41
CA ILE A 242 -2.30 15.01 -14.97
C ILE A 242 -0.83 14.59 -14.86
N TYR A 243 -0.42 14.09 -13.71
CA TYR A 243 0.95 13.61 -13.46
C TYR A 243 1.35 12.53 -14.47
N ASP A 244 0.51 11.51 -14.63
CA ASP A 244 0.85 10.37 -15.50
C ASP A 244 0.80 10.76 -16.98
N TRP A 245 -0.15 11.62 -17.35
CA TRP A 245 -0.24 12.16 -18.70
C TRP A 245 0.99 12.98 -19.08
N PHE A 246 1.52 13.83 -18.19
CA PHE A 246 2.74 14.59 -18.48
C PHE A 246 3.97 13.68 -18.69
N ASP A 247 4.01 12.53 -18.02
CA ASP A 247 5.00 11.47 -18.24
C ASP A 247 6.46 11.98 -18.20
N ILE A 248 6.78 12.77 -17.17
CA ILE A 248 8.09 13.40 -17.00
C ILE A 248 9.09 12.34 -16.46
N PRO A 249 10.11 11.92 -17.23
CA PRO A 249 10.91 10.74 -16.88
C PRO A 249 11.66 10.86 -15.55
N TRP A 250 12.30 12.00 -15.29
CA TRP A 250 13.04 12.19 -14.03
C TRP A 250 12.11 12.17 -12.81
N LEU A 251 10.89 12.68 -12.96
CA LEU A 251 9.91 12.73 -11.88
C LEU A 251 9.33 11.34 -11.60
N LYS A 252 9.02 10.57 -12.64
CA LYS A 252 8.62 9.15 -12.52
C LYS A 252 9.72 8.28 -11.93
N ASN A 253 10.98 8.54 -12.30
CA ASN A 253 12.12 7.86 -11.68
C ASN A 253 12.30 8.25 -10.21
N TYR A 254 11.89 9.46 -9.82
CA TYR A 254 11.97 9.90 -8.43
C TYR A 254 10.86 9.29 -7.57
N TYR A 255 9.62 9.28 -8.07
CA TYR A 255 8.46 8.66 -7.41
C TYR A 255 7.36 8.38 -8.44
N ASN A 256 6.89 7.13 -8.52
CA ASN A 256 5.89 6.71 -9.51
C ASN A 256 4.57 6.26 -8.85
N PHE A 257 3.43 6.59 -9.46
CA PHE A 257 2.12 6.06 -9.06
C PHE A 257 1.86 4.63 -9.55
N GLY A 258 2.58 4.19 -10.59
CA GLY A 258 2.61 2.81 -11.08
C GLY A 258 1.68 2.50 -12.26
N PHE A 259 1.05 3.51 -12.87
CA PHE A 259 0.06 3.31 -13.93
C PHE A 259 0.66 3.18 -15.34
N ASP A 260 1.96 2.90 -15.47
CA ASP A 260 2.63 2.87 -16.79
C ASP A 260 1.97 1.88 -17.77
N HIS A 261 1.42 0.77 -17.28
CA HIS A 261 0.74 -0.24 -18.08
C HIS A 261 -0.61 0.23 -18.67
N PHE A 262 -1.19 1.32 -18.16
CA PHE A 262 -2.35 2.00 -18.76
C PHE A 262 -1.99 2.86 -19.97
N ASN A 263 -0.70 3.14 -20.20
CA ASN A 263 -0.19 3.92 -21.33
C ASN A 263 -0.85 5.30 -21.50
N THR A 264 -1.13 6.00 -20.40
CA THR A 264 -1.87 7.27 -20.39
C THR A 264 -1.03 8.52 -20.69
N SER A 265 0.23 8.34 -21.08
CA SER A 265 1.17 9.38 -21.51
C SER A 265 0.62 10.28 -22.64
N TRP A 266 0.93 11.57 -22.61
CA TRP A 266 0.55 12.55 -23.64
C TRP A 266 1.03 12.14 -25.04
N ARG A 267 2.15 11.42 -25.13
CA ARG A 267 2.69 10.89 -26.40
C ARG A 267 1.83 9.79 -26.99
N LYS A 268 1.04 9.10 -26.15
CA LYS A 268 0.19 7.97 -26.52
C LYS A 268 -1.25 8.40 -26.78
N ILE A 269 -1.84 9.16 -25.86
CA ILE A 269 -3.29 9.46 -25.90
C ILE A 269 -3.61 10.93 -26.25
N GLY A 270 -2.63 11.82 -26.24
CA GLY A 270 -2.82 13.25 -26.54
C GLY A 270 -3.79 13.96 -25.59
N ILE A 271 -4.22 15.17 -25.96
CA ILE A 271 -5.11 16.01 -25.13
C ILE A 271 -6.53 15.44 -25.06
N TRP A 272 -7.04 14.84 -26.15
CA TRP A 272 -8.37 14.25 -26.16
C TRP A 272 -8.47 13.02 -25.25
N GLY A 273 -7.43 12.16 -25.23
CA GLY A 273 -7.37 11.06 -24.27
C GLY A 273 -7.26 11.52 -22.82
N LEU A 274 -6.60 12.66 -22.56
CA LEU A 274 -6.63 13.28 -21.22
C LEU A 274 -8.06 13.68 -20.82
N ILE A 275 -8.82 14.28 -21.74
CA ILE A 275 -10.23 14.62 -21.49
C ILE A 275 -11.04 13.35 -21.20
N ASP A 276 -10.84 12.27 -21.96
CA ASP A 276 -11.52 10.99 -21.71
C ASP A 276 -11.18 10.41 -20.32
N CYS A 277 -9.91 10.46 -19.91
CA CYS A 277 -9.48 10.05 -18.58
C CYS A 277 -10.13 10.91 -17.48
N LEU A 278 -10.19 12.24 -17.68
CA LEU A 278 -10.81 13.19 -16.74
C LEU A 278 -12.33 13.03 -16.65
N LEU A 279 -12.99 12.66 -17.74
CA LEU A 279 -14.43 12.32 -17.76
C LEU A 279 -14.72 10.93 -17.17
N GLY A 280 -13.70 10.09 -16.96
CA GLY A 280 -13.86 8.75 -16.40
C GLY A 280 -14.24 7.70 -17.43
N ASN A 281 -13.97 7.96 -18.72
CA ASN A 281 -14.23 7.01 -19.80
C ASN A 281 -13.07 6.02 -20.01
N ALA A 282 -11.88 6.34 -19.50
CA ALA A 282 -10.66 5.56 -19.69
C ALA A 282 -9.71 5.66 -18.48
N GLY A 283 -8.74 4.74 -18.43
CA GLY A 283 -7.71 4.70 -17.40
C GLY A 283 -8.11 3.96 -16.11
N PRO A 284 -7.21 3.91 -15.12
CA PRO A 284 -7.37 3.07 -13.92
C PRO A 284 -8.62 3.39 -13.10
N PHE A 285 -8.98 4.68 -13.06
CA PHE A 285 -10.15 5.14 -12.30
C PHE A 285 -11.49 4.76 -12.95
N ALA A 286 -11.51 4.52 -14.27
CA ALA A 286 -12.72 4.13 -15.00
C ALA A 286 -13.03 2.64 -14.82
N SER A 287 -12.00 1.79 -14.86
CA SER A 287 -12.15 0.35 -14.60
C SER A 287 -12.34 0.02 -13.12
N GLY A 288 -11.89 0.91 -12.23
CA GLY A 288 -11.80 0.62 -10.80
C GLY A 288 -10.57 -0.21 -10.43
N ASP A 289 -9.60 -0.34 -11.35
CA ASP A 289 -8.36 -1.08 -11.16
C ASP A 289 -7.26 -0.18 -10.58
N TRP A 290 -7.49 0.21 -9.32
CA TRP A 290 -6.58 0.99 -8.50
C TRP A 290 -6.85 0.66 -7.02
N ILE A 291 -5.97 1.12 -6.14
CA ILE A 291 -5.91 0.61 -4.77
C ILE A 291 -7.12 0.92 -3.88
N LEU A 292 -7.85 2.03 -4.12
CA LEU A 292 -8.92 2.47 -3.21
C LEU A 292 -10.15 1.56 -3.19
N PRO A 293 -10.68 1.09 -4.33
CA PRO A 293 -11.71 0.06 -4.37
C PRO A 293 -11.39 -1.16 -3.51
N ASP A 294 -10.15 -1.67 -3.57
CA ASP A 294 -9.70 -2.83 -2.78
C ASP A 294 -9.65 -2.54 -1.27
N LEU A 295 -9.47 -1.27 -0.90
CA LEU A 295 -9.43 -0.81 0.50
C LEU A 295 -10.80 -0.45 1.08
N THR A 296 -11.88 -0.50 0.30
CA THR A 296 -13.23 -0.42 0.85
C THR A 296 -13.59 -1.71 1.58
N LEU A 297 -14.59 -1.67 2.47
CA LEU A 297 -15.05 -2.89 3.15
C LEU A 297 -15.55 -3.93 2.13
N GLN A 298 -16.29 -3.47 1.11
CA GLN A 298 -16.81 -4.32 0.03
C GLN A 298 -15.69 -4.94 -0.79
N GLY A 299 -14.70 -4.13 -1.21
CA GLY A 299 -13.55 -4.60 -1.98
C GLY A 299 -12.71 -5.61 -1.21
N SER A 300 -12.41 -5.32 0.06
CA SER A 300 -11.66 -6.23 0.92
C SER A 300 -12.42 -7.53 1.21
N ILE A 301 -13.74 -7.50 1.37
CA ILE A 301 -14.57 -8.72 1.49
C ILE A 301 -14.51 -9.54 0.20
N LYS A 302 -14.67 -8.90 -0.96
CA LYS A 302 -14.58 -9.58 -2.26
C LYS A 302 -13.19 -10.18 -2.47
N LEU A 303 -12.14 -9.48 -2.03
CA LEU A 303 -10.79 -10.00 -2.10
C LEU A 303 -10.65 -11.23 -1.19
N ASN A 304 -11.02 -11.10 0.07
CA ASN A 304 -10.88 -12.15 1.08
C ASN A 304 -11.70 -13.41 0.78
N SER A 305 -12.79 -13.34 0.01
CA SER A 305 -13.59 -14.54 -0.33
C SER A 305 -12.82 -15.59 -1.13
N HIS A 306 -11.68 -15.20 -1.72
CA HIS A 306 -10.81 -16.09 -2.51
C HIS A 306 -9.46 -16.35 -1.85
N LEU A 307 -9.19 -15.78 -0.67
CA LEU A 307 -7.90 -15.89 0.00
C LEU A 307 -7.97 -16.86 1.17
N HIS A 308 -6.94 -17.70 1.31
CA HIS A 308 -6.82 -18.64 2.42
C HIS A 308 -5.70 -18.25 3.40
N THR A 309 -5.79 -18.78 4.63
CA THR A 309 -4.64 -18.88 5.54
C THR A 309 -4.07 -20.27 5.35
N PHE A 310 -2.80 -20.37 4.98
CA PHE A 310 -2.17 -21.65 4.61
C PHE A 310 -1.51 -22.33 5.82
N PRO A 311 -1.65 -23.66 5.98
CA PRO A 311 -1.30 -24.36 7.22
C PRO A 311 0.20 -24.37 7.55
N ASN A 312 1.08 -24.17 6.56
CA ASN A 312 2.53 -24.24 6.72
C ASN A 312 3.21 -22.85 6.80
N THR A 313 2.43 -21.77 6.73
CA THR A 313 2.95 -20.40 6.78
C THR A 313 2.69 -19.79 8.15
N TYR A 314 3.67 -19.07 8.69
CA TYR A 314 3.49 -18.30 9.93
C TYR A 314 2.88 -16.93 9.62
N TYR A 315 1.83 -16.54 10.36
CA TYR A 315 1.20 -15.25 10.19
C TYR A 315 1.32 -14.42 11.47
N PHE A 316 1.58 -13.13 11.32
CA PHE A 316 1.67 -12.18 12.43
C PHE A 316 0.98 -10.88 12.05
N SER A 317 0.25 -10.29 12.98
CA SER A 317 -0.42 -9.00 12.77
C SER A 317 -0.19 -8.04 13.94
N TYR A 318 0.34 -6.86 13.62
CA TYR A 318 0.55 -5.78 14.56
C TYR A 318 -0.47 -4.68 14.27
N ALA A 319 -1.54 -4.67 15.06
CA ALA A 319 -2.58 -3.66 14.96
C ALA A 319 -2.19 -2.37 15.70
N THR A 320 -2.36 -1.23 15.04
CA THR A 320 -2.15 0.10 15.59
C THR A 320 -3.46 0.74 16.03
N LYS A 321 -3.40 1.53 17.10
CA LYS A 321 -4.54 2.28 17.63
C LYS A 321 -4.08 3.63 18.15
N ARG A 322 -4.74 4.70 17.71
CA ARG A 322 -4.55 6.08 18.19
C ARG A 322 -5.83 6.69 18.77
N THR A 323 -6.78 5.85 19.17
CA THR A 323 -7.99 6.20 19.90
C THR A 323 -7.95 5.74 21.36
N SER A 324 -8.77 6.37 22.20
CA SER A 324 -9.00 6.03 23.60
C SER A 324 -10.50 6.17 23.93
N LYS A 325 -10.96 5.58 25.03
CA LYS A 325 -12.36 5.69 25.47
C LYS A 325 -12.48 6.68 26.62
N VAL A 326 -13.31 7.71 26.46
CA VAL A 326 -13.66 8.68 27.50
C VAL A 326 -15.17 8.64 27.70
N MET A 327 -15.62 8.25 28.90
CA MET A 327 -17.05 8.08 29.22
C MET A 327 -17.82 7.21 28.21
N GLY A 328 -17.16 6.18 27.65
CA GLY A 328 -17.75 5.28 26.65
C GLY A 328 -17.69 5.80 25.21
N ILE A 329 -17.21 7.02 24.97
CA ILE A 329 -17.04 7.62 23.64
C ILE A 329 -15.61 7.39 23.16
N THR A 330 -15.46 6.90 21.94
CA THR A 330 -14.15 6.76 21.28
C THR A 330 -13.66 8.14 20.81
N VAL A 331 -12.50 8.55 21.28
CA VAL A 331 -11.88 9.85 20.97
C VAL A 331 -10.39 9.68 20.64
N PRO A 332 -9.76 10.63 19.92
CA PRO A 332 -8.32 10.62 19.71
C PRO A 332 -7.54 10.51 21.04
N SER A 333 -6.52 9.65 21.07
CA SER A 333 -5.72 9.35 22.28
C SER A 333 -4.84 10.49 22.79
N GLY A 334 -4.66 11.55 21.98
CA GLY A 334 -3.92 12.76 22.36
C GLY A 334 -3.35 13.49 21.16
N ILE A 335 -3.26 14.81 21.24
CA ILE A 335 -2.82 15.67 20.11
C ILE A 335 -1.33 15.46 19.77
N LEU A 336 -0.48 15.25 20.77
CA LEU A 336 0.99 15.14 20.58
C LEU A 336 1.44 13.81 19.98
N GLY A 337 0.61 12.76 20.07
CA GLY A 337 0.94 11.41 19.58
C GLY A 337 0.38 11.11 18.18
N ILE A 338 -0.31 12.05 17.56
CA ILE A 338 -1.01 11.90 16.30
C ILE A 338 -0.42 12.85 15.28
N HIS A 339 0.00 12.33 14.13
CA HIS A 339 0.48 13.17 13.04
C HIS A 339 -0.66 14.10 12.56
N PRO A 340 -0.42 15.42 12.33
CA PRO A 340 -1.47 16.37 11.95
C PRO A 340 -2.31 15.95 10.74
N LEU A 341 -1.68 15.30 9.75
CA LEU A 341 -2.36 14.72 8.58
C LEU A 341 -3.50 13.75 8.95
N LEU A 342 -3.36 13.03 10.05
CA LEU A 342 -4.26 11.94 10.45
C LEU A 342 -5.30 12.38 11.48
N PHE A 343 -5.12 13.53 12.14
CA PHE A 343 -5.94 13.92 13.29
C PHE A 343 -7.43 14.05 12.94
N ILE A 344 -7.75 14.76 11.85
CA ILE A 344 -9.14 14.93 11.39
C ILE A 344 -9.76 13.57 11.06
N ARG A 345 -9.01 12.69 10.41
CA ARG A 345 -9.47 11.35 10.03
C ARG A 345 -9.71 10.45 11.23
N ILE A 346 -8.86 10.52 12.26
CA ILE A 346 -9.09 9.77 13.51
C ILE A 346 -10.42 10.17 14.14
N LEU A 347 -10.69 11.46 14.21
CA LEU A 347 -11.94 11.97 14.78
C LEU A 347 -13.16 11.53 13.96
N GLN A 348 -13.09 11.65 12.63
CA GLN A 348 -14.19 11.24 11.74
C GLN A 348 -14.46 9.73 11.81
N MET A 349 -13.41 8.91 11.78
CA MET A 349 -13.54 7.45 11.87
C MET A 349 -14.10 7.01 13.25
N SER A 350 -13.74 7.71 14.32
CA SER A 350 -14.29 7.46 15.67
C SER A 350 -15.79 7.75 15.78
N LEU A 351 -16.33 8.53 14.83
CA LEU A 351 -17.74 8.92 14.75
C LEU A 351 -18.42 8.32 13.51
N TRP A 352 -17.80 7.30 12.89
CA TRP A 352 -18.32 6.69 11.68
C TRP A 352 -19.74 6.14 11.91
N ARG A 353 -20.60 6.41 10.93
CA ARG A 353 -21.95 5.87 10.82
C ARG A 353 -22.15 5.43 9.39
N HIS A 354 -22.45 4.14 9.21
CA HIS A 354 -22.80 3.62 7.89
C HIS A 354 -24.10 4.30 7.40
N PRO A 355 -24.18 4.71 6.12
CA PRO A 355 -25.38 5.34 5.61
C PRO A 355 -26.61 4.43 5.76
N PRO A 356 -27.73 4.95 6.31
CA PRO A 356 -28.91 4.13 6.64
C PRO A 356 -29.69 3.65 5.41
N ASP A 357 -29.49 4.30 4.26
CA ASP A 357 -30.08 3.99 2.96
C ASP A 357 -29.27 2.96 2.16
N VAL A 358 -28.08 2.60 2.62
CA VAL A 358 -27.20 1.62 1.98
C VAL A 358 -27.21 0.32 2.78
N PRO A 359 -27.38 -0.85 2.13
CA PRO A 359 -27.27 -2.13 2.82
C PRO A 359 -25.96 -2.25 3.59
N PRO A 360 -25.95 -2.86 4.79
CA PRO A 360 -24.71 -3.08 5.53
C PRO A 360 -23.76 -3.96 4.69
N PRO A 361 -22.43 -3.73 4.78
CA PRO A 361 -21.45 -4.43 3.96
C PRO A 361 -21.40 -5.94 4.23
N TYR A 362 -21.83 -6.37 5.42
CA TYR A 362 -21.93 -7.78 5.80
C TYR A 362 -22.98 -7.98 6.90
N LYS A 363 -23.40 -9.24 7.07
CA LYS A 363 -24.39 -9.62 8.09
C LYS A 363 -23.81 -9.40 9.50
N GLY A 364 -24.55 -8.69 10.34
CA GLY A 364 -24.13 -8.39 11.72
C GLY A 364 -23.16 -7.21 11.84
N TYR A 365 -23.02 -6.40 10.78
CA TYR A 365 -22.27 -5.15 10.82
C TYR A 365 -22.77 -4.22 11.94
N ARG A 366 -21.82 -3.60 12.66
CA ARG A 366 -22.06 -2.57 13.67
C ARG A 366 -21.05 -1.45 13.48
N ASP A 367 -21.49 -0.20 13.56
CA ASP A 367 -20.59 0.96 13.40
C ASP A 367 -19.50 0.98 14.49
N GLU A 368 -19.89 0.58 15.70
CA GLU A 368 -19.07 0.64 16.91
C GLU A 368 -17.78 -0.18 16.79
N ASP A 369 -17.83 -1.26 16.01
CA ASP A 369 -16.69 -2.14 15.74
C ASP A 369 -15.60 -1.43 14.90
N TRP A 370 -15.98 -0.38 14.17
CA TRP A 370 -15.11 0.37 13.27
C TRP A 370 -14.63 1.71 13.85
N TRP A 371 -14.93 2.04 15.11
CA TRP A 371 -14.52 3.34 15.66
C TRP A 371 -13.06 3.43 16.09
N ASP A 372 -12.50 2.36 16.65
CA ASP A 372 -11.07 2.34 17.00
C ASP A 372 -10.22 2.33 15.72
N ASN A 373 -9.23 3.22 15.65
CA ASN A 373 -8.44 3.43 14.43
C ASN A 373 -7.08 4.12 14.71
N ASP A 374 -6.22 4.17 13.70
CA ASP A 374 -4.95 4.90 13.71
C ASP A 374 -4.92 6.15 12.81
N GLY A 375 -6.06 6.47 12.18
CA GLY A 375 -6.24 7.58 11.25
C GLY A 375 -6.10 7.21 9.77
N ALA A 376 -5.61 6.02 9.47
CA ALA A 376 -5.63 5.44 8.13
C ALA A 376 -6.58 4.25 8.05
N LEU A 377 -6.49 3.35 9.04
CA LEU A 377 -7.23 2.11 9.09
C LEU A 377 -7.92 1.93 10.44
N ASN A 378 -9.05 1.23 10.42
CA ASN A 378 -9.76 0.84 11.64
C ASN A 378 -9.01 -0.33 12.29
N THR A 379 -8.86 -0.33 13.61
CA THR A 379 -8.07 -1.32 14.36
C THR A 379 -8.63 -2.73 14.17
N ILE A 380 -9.95 -2.91 14.08
CA ILE A 380 -10.58 -4.21 13.77
C ILE A 380 -10.06 -4.80 12.46
N SER A 381 -9.80 -3.94 11.46
CA SER A 381 -9.34 -4.34 10.14
C SER A 381 -7.92 -4.91 10.14
N MET A 382 -7.10 -4.51 11.11
CA MET A 382 -5.69 -4.87 11.20
C MET A 382 -5.41 -6.17 11.94
N THR A 383 -6.38 -6.66 12.71
CA THR A 383 -6.18 -7.83 13.57
C THR A 383 -5.94 -9.10 12.76
N HIS A 384 -6.82 -9.41 11.82
CA HIS A 384 -6.70 -10.57 10.94
C HIS A 384 -7.79 -10.46 9.85
N PRO A 385 -7.74 -11.30 8.80
CA PRO A 385 -8.84 -11.40 7.84
C PRO A 385 -10.09 -11.94 8.54
N ARG A 386 -11.09 -11.08 8.72
CA ARG A 386 -12.29 -11.36 9.54
C ARG A 386 -13.52 -11.60 8.68
N PHE A 387 -13.59 -10.98 7.50
CA PHE A 387 -14.74 -11.04 6.61
C PHE A 387 -14.32 -11.51 5.21
N PRO A 388 -15.19 -12.24 4.49
CA PRO A 388 -16.55 -12.64 4.87
C PRO A 388 -16.60 -13.82 5.85
N VAL A 389 -15.54 -14.62 5.90
CA VAL A 389 -15.35 -15.71 6.85
C VAL A 389 -14.13 -15.37 7.70
N GLU A 390 -14.23 -15.55 9.01
CA GLU A 390 -13.13 -15.24 9.92
C GLU A 390 -12.04 -16.30 9.82
N HIS A 391 -10.81 -15.86 9.54
CA HIS A 391 -9.65 -16.75 9.49
C HIS A 391 -9.21 -17.12 10.92
N PRO A 392 -8.56 -18.29 11.11
CA PRO A 392 -8.00 -18.67 12.40
C PRO A 392 -7.08 -17.57 12.93
N SER A 393 -7.30 -17.15 14.18
CA SER A 393 -6.48 -16.13 14.84
C SER A 393 -6.40 -16.35 16.35
N GLN A 394 -5.32 -15.88 16.96
CA GLN A 394 -5.14 -15.85 18.40
C GLN A 394 -4.61 -14.48 18.83
N LEU A 395 -5.37 -13.77 19.67
CA LEU A 395 -4.89 -12.51 20.26
C LEU A 395 -3.77 -12.80 21.26
N VAL A 396 -2.61 -12.21 21.02
CA VAL A 396 -1.43 -12.31 21.90
C VAL A 396 -1.14 -10.95 22.51
N VAL A 397 -1.04 -10.89 23.84
CA VAL A 397 -0.69 -9.66 24.57
C VAL A 397 0.78 -9.68 25.02
N LYS A 398 1.31 -10.85 25.36
CA LYS A 398 2.72 -11.06 25.68
C LYS A 398 3.30 -12.08 24.72
N ASP A 399 4.46 -11.79 24.15
CA ASP A 399 5.14 -12.68 23.20
C ASP A 399 5.47 -14.07 23.80
N SER A 400 5.53 -14.18 25.13
CA SER A 400 5.67 -15.48 25.81
C SER A 400 4.49 -16.42 25.58
N ASP A 401 3.31 -15.87 25.32
CA ASP A 401 2.05 -16.62 25.25
C ASP A 401 1.83 -17.25 23.85
N CYS A 402 2.70 -16.91 22.89
CA CYS A 402 2.70 -17.46 21.53
C CYS A 402 3.93 -18.32 21.21
N GLN A 403 4.64 -18.80 22.24
CA GLN A 403 5.76 -19.74 22.08
C GLN A 403 5.32 -21.18 22.41
N PRO A 404 5.58 -22.17 21.51
CA PRO A 404 6.16 -22.01 20.19
C PRO A 404 5.19 -21.36 19.19
N PHE A 405 5.71 -20.65 18.19
CA PHE A 405 4.89 -20.11 17.10
C PHE A 405 4.17 -21.24 16.36
N LEU A 406 2.91 -21.01 16.00
CA LEU A 406 2.07 -21.94 15.27
C LEU A 406 1.85 -21.43 13.83
N PRO A 407 2.06 -22.26 12.80
CA PRO A 407 1.71 -21.88 11.44
C PRO A 407 0.19 -22.05 11.20
N GLY A 408 -0.33 -21.45 10.13
CA GLY A 408 -1.74 -21.57 9.76
C GLY A 408 -2.73 -20.76 10.59
N ILE A 409 -2.23 -19.86 11.45
CA ILE A 409 -3.03 -18.99 12.32
C ILE A 409 -2.42 -17.58 12.37
N TRP A 410 -3.28 -16.56 12.44
CA TRP A 410 -2.91 -15.14 12.56
C TRP A 410 -2.69 -14.68 14.00
#